data_AF-A0AAU9TCK7-F1
#
_entry.id   AF-A0AAU9TCK7-F1
#
_cell.length_a   1.000
_cell.length_b   1.000
_cell.length_c   1.000
_cell.angle_alpha   90.00
_cell.angle_beta   90.00
_cell.angle_gamma   90.00
#
_symmetry.space_group_name_H-M   'P 1'
#
loop_
_entity.id
_entity.type
_entity.pdbx_description
1 polymer ?
#
loop_
_entity_poly.entity_id
_entity_poly.type
_entity_poly.pdbx_seq_one_letter_code
_entity_poly.pdbx_strand_id
1 'polypeptide(L)'
;MEKMLYKAAAEGNVQALRRITGEDGTILDRITVEEFGETPLHVAAMCGHFDFVKEILDLKPQDAGWPQSWIAEGGLPPAPGVG
;
A
#
# COMPACT_ATOMS: atom_id res chain seq x y z
N MET A 1 -13.70 7.88 4.87
CA MET A 1 -13.05 7.04 3.83
C MET A 1 -12.03 6.09 4.43
N GLU A 2 -11.27 6.49 5.47
CA GLU A 2 -10.29 5.61 6.16
C GLU A 2 -10.86 4.27 6.62
N LYS A 3 -12.00 4.24 7.32
CA LYS A 3 -12.66 2.97 7.72
C LYS A 3 -12.97 2.03 6.54
N MET A 4 -13.29 2.58 5.37
CA MET A 4 -13.56 1.77 4.17
C MET A 4 -12.26 1.17 3.62
N LEU A 5 -11.14 1.87 3.76
CA LEU A 5 -9.84 1.37 3.35
C LEU A 5 -9.34 0.25 4.28
N TYR A 6 -9.54 0.37 5.59
CA TYR A 6 -9.28 -0.73 6.53
C TYR A 6 -10.11 -1.96 6.21
N LYS A 7 -11.39 -1.78 5.88
CA LYS A 7 -12.26 -2.88 5.45
C LYS A 7 -11.75 -3.51 4.15
N ALA A 8 -11.42 -2.69 3.16
CA ALA A 8 -10.85 -3.15 1.90
C ALA A 8 -9.54 -3.91 2.11
N ALA A 9 -8.70 -3.46 3.05
CA ALA A 9 -7.46 -4.12 3.42
C ALA A 9 -7.69 -5.48 4.08
N ALA A 10 -8.63 -5.58 5.02
CA ALA A 10 -8.99 -6.85 5.66
C ALA A 10 -9.60 -7.86 4.66
N GLU A 11 -10.33 -7.37 3.67
CA GLU A 11 -10.95 -8.17 2.61
C GLU A 11 -10.01 -8.44 1.41
N GLY A 12 -8.86 -7.76 1.32
CA GLY A 12 -7.99 -7.82 0.14
C GLY A 12 -8.61 -7.21 -1.12
N ASN A 13 -9.57 -6.30 -0.97
CA ASN A 13 -10.37 -5.77 -2.08
C ASN A 13 -9.65 -4.65 -2.83
N VAL A 14 -8.86 -5.04 -3.84
CA VAL A 14 -8.09 -4.11 -4.70
C VAL A 14 -8.99 -3.13 -5.45
N GLN A 15 -10.19 -3.55 -5.86
CA GLN A 15 -11.13 -2.66 -6.57
C GLN A 15 -11.64 -1.54 -5.66
N ALA A 16 -11.94 -1.86 -4.39
CA ALA A 16 -12.31 -0.87 -3.40
C ALA A 16 -11.16 0.09 -3.12
N LEU A 17 -9.92 -0.42 -3.01
CA LEU A 17 -8.71 0.42 -2.89
C LEU A 17 -8.61 1.42 -4.03
N ARG A 18 -8.62 0.95 -5.29
CA ARG A 18 -8.53 1.80 -6.50
C ARG A 18 -9.60 2.88 -6.55
N ARG A 19 -10.83 2.52 -6.16
CA ARG A 19 -11.93 3.48 -6.11
C ARG A 19 -11.69 4.54 -5.03
N ILE A 20 -11.29 4.13 -3.83
CA ILE A 20 -11.01 5.03 -2.72
C ILE A 20 -9.85 5.98 -3.05
N THR A 21 -8.77 5.46 -3.63
CA THR A 21 -7.61 6.27 -4.05
C THR A 21 -7.91 7.13 -5.28
N GLY A 22 -8.85 6.71 -6.12
CA GLY A 22 -9.35 7.55 -7.23
C GLY A 22 -10.26 8.69 -6.77
N GLU A 23 -11.03 8.47 -5.69
CA GLU A 23 -11.84 9.52 -5.04
C GLU A 23 -10.97 10.47 -4.19
N ASP A 24 -9.99 9.94 -3.45
CA ASP A 24 -9.06 10.70 -2.61
C ASP A 24 -7.64 10.11 -2.72
N GLY A 25 -6.82 10.67 -3.62
CA GLY A 25 -5.42 10.24 -3.82
C GLY A 25 -4.50 10.52 -2.63
N THR A 26 -4.90 11.40 -1.71
CA THR A 26 -4.13 11.72 -0.51
C THR A 26 -4.48 10.84 0.68
N ILE A 27 -5.45 9.94 0.54
CA ILE A 27 -5.90 9.10 1.66
C ILE A 27 -4.76 8.25 2.22
N LEU A 28 -3.88 7.73 1.37
CA LEU A 28 -2.71 6.95 1.76
C LEU A 28 -1.66 7.78 2.52
N ASP A 29 -1.64 9.11 2.34
CA ASP A 29 -0.79 10.03 3.12
C ASP A 29 -1.43 10.40 4.47
N ARG A 30 -2.76 10.49 4.49
CA ARG A 30 -3.53 10.85 5.70
C ARG A 30 -3.58 9.73 6.72
N ILE A 31 -3.41 8.49 6.28
CA ILE A 31 -3.28 7.34 7.18
C ILE A 31 -1.83 7.31 7.69
N THR A 32 -1.50 8.31 8.48
CA THR A 32 -0.29 8.29 9.30
C THR A 32 -0.50 7.27 10.40
N VAL A 33 0.51 6.44 10.62
CA VAL A 33 0.63 5.53 11.76
C VAL A 33 0.32 6.32 13.03
N GLU A 34 -0.84 6.11 13.65
CA GLU A 34 -0.96 6.43 15.08
C GLU A 34 0.12 5.61 15.80
N GLU A 35 0.77 6.17 16.81
CA GLU A 35 1.98 5.62 17.45
C GLU A 35 1.91 4.13 17.85
N PHE A 36 0.69 3.56 17.93
CA PHE A 36 0.41 2.15 18.19
C PHE A 36 -0.67 1.53 17.28
N GLY A 37 -1.03 2.19 16.17
CA GLY A 37 -2.09 1.80 15.26
C GLY A 37 -1.60 0.94 14.08
N GLU A 38 -2.33 -0.13 13.78
CA GLU A 38 -2.13 -0.91 12.56
C GLU A 38 -2.53 -0.05 11.35
N THR A 39 -1.71 -0.01 10.30
CA THR A 39 -2.09 0.64 9.03
C THR A 39 -2.90 -0.35 8.20
N PRO A 40 -3.67 0.11 7.20
CA PRO A 40 -4.33 -0.79 6.24
C PRO A 40 -3.31 -1.70 5.54
N LEU A 41 -2.08 -1.24 5.35
CA LEU A 41 -0.98 -2.06 4.83
C LEU A 41 -0.61 -3.19 5.80
N HIS A 42 -0.53 -2.92 7.11
CA HIS A 42 -0.29 -3.95 8.13
C HIS A 42 -1.41 -5.00 8.12
N VAL A 43 -2.67 -4.57 8.10
CA VAL A 43 -3.83 -5.49 8.08
C VAL A 43 -3.80 -6.36 6.81
N ALA A 44 -3.61 -5.75 5.64
CA ALA A 44 -3.54 -6.50 4.38
C ALA A 44 -2.37 -7.50 4.35
N ALA A 45 -1.20 -7.09 4.87
CA ALA A 45 -0.03 -7.95 4.96
C ALA A 45 -0.24 -9.11 5.95
N MET A 46 -0.83 -8.85 7.11
CA MET A 46 -1.17 -9.87 8.12
C MET A 46 -2.20 -10.87 7.58
N CYS A 47 -3.14 -10.43 6.77
CA CYS A 47 -4.12 -11.29 6.11
C CYS A 47 -3.56 -12.02 4.88
N GLY A 48 -2.35 -11.71 4.42
CA GLY A 48 -1.73 -12.33 3.24
C GLY A 48 -2.29 -11.84 1.90
N HIS A 49 -2.88 -10.64 1.86
CA HIS A 49 -3.46 -10.05 0.65
C HIS A 49 -2.38 -9.38 -0.20
N PHE A 50 -1.53 -10.17 -0.83
CA PHE A 50 -0.37 -9.70 -1.60
C PHE A 50 -0.73 -8.72 -2.71
N ASP A 51 -1.81 -8.95 -3.46
CA ASP A 51 -2.23 -8.05 -4.55
C ASP A 51 -2.63 -6.68 -4.00
N PHE A 52 -3.28 -6.65 -2.84
CA PHE A 52 -3.67 -5.41 -2.18
C PHE A 52 -2.46 -4.64 -1.65
N VAL A 53 -1.52 -5.34 -1.02
CA VAL A 53 -0.25 -4.77 -0.55
C VAL A 53 0.54 -4.20 -1.72
N LYS A 54 0.65 -4.97 -2.82
CA LYS A 54 1.37 -4.53 -4.02
C LYS A 54 0.75 -3.27 -4.61
N GLU A 55 -0.56 -3.21 -4.72
CA GLU A 55 -1.25 -2.02 -5.25
C GLU A 55 -0.97 -0.77 -4.38
N ILE A 56 -0.98 -0.91 -3.04
CA ILE A 56 -0.60 0.22 -2.15
C ILE A 56 0.85 0.64 -2.36
N LEU A 57 1.78 -0.32 -2.49
CA LEU A 57 3.20 -0.04 -2.71
C LEU A 57 3.45 0.60 -4.09
N ASP A 58 2.72 0.20 -5.12
CA ASP A 58 2.79 0.80 -6.46
C ASP A 58 2.27 2.25 -6.43
N LEU A 59 1.23 2.52 -5.63
CA LEU A 59 0.74 3.89 -5.40
C LEU A 59 1.68 4.71 -4.53
N LYS A 60 2.49 4.04 -3.69
CA LYS A 60 3.32 4.69 -2.68
C LYS A 60 4.70 4.01 -2.49
N PRO A 61 5.57 4.11 -3.51
CA PRO A 61 6.88 3.43 -3.48
C PRO A 61 7.83 3.98 -2.39
N GLN A 62 7.52 5.15 -1.85
CA GLN A 62 8.29 5.83 -0.79
C GLN A 62 8.17 5.09 0.56
N ASP A 63 6.99 4.56 0.88
CA ASP A 63 6.74 3.82 2.12
C ASP A 63 7.33 2.40 2.09
N ALA A 64 7.69 1.90 0.89
CA ALA A 64 8.42 0.65 0.70
C ALA A 64 9.90 0.74 1.14
N GLY A 65 10.42 1.96 1.36
CA GLY A 65 11.83 2.19 1.67
C GLY A 65 12.77 2.00 0.47
N TRP A 66 12.26 2.12 -0.77
CA TRP A 66 13.08 1.93 -1.96
C TRP A 66 13.97 3.14 -2.27
N PRO A 67 15.22 2.94 -2.71
CA PRO A 67 16.08 4.03 -3.16
C PRO A 67 15.46 4.74 -4.37
N GLN A 68 15.59 6.08 -4.42
CA GLN A 68 15.01 6.92 -5.50
C GLN A 68 15.43 6.49 -6.90
N SER A 69 16.60 5.84 -7.04
CA SER A 69 17.10 5.30 -8.30
C SER A 69 16.16 4.26 -8.93
N TRP A 70 15.35 3.54 -8.15
CA TRP A 70 14.41 2.55 -8.67
C TRP A 70 13.01 3.11 -8.93
N ILE A 71 12.66 4.22 -8.28
CA ILE A 71 11.35 4.86 -8.44
C ILE A 71 11.25 5.51 -9.83
N ALA A 72 12.36 5.98 -10.39
CA ALA A 72 12.40 6.72 -11.66
C ALA A 72 12.21 5.86 -12.92
N GLU A 73 12.48 4.55 -12.85
CA GLU A 73 12.48 3.67 -14.03
C GLU A 73 11.14 2.96 -14.29
N GLY A 74 10.12 3.19 -13.45
CA GLY A 74 8.76 2.64 -13.65
C GLY A 74 8.66 1.11 -13.56
N GLY A 75 9.71 0.44 -13.06
CA GLY A 75 9.78 -1.01 -12.93
C GLY A 75 9.94 -1.43 -11.48
N LEU A 76 9.13 -2.42 -11.06
CA LEU A 76 9.27 -3.13 -9.79
C LEU A 76 10.75 -3.53 -9.59
N PRO A 77 11.38 -3.24 -8.43
CA PRO A 77 12.76 -3.63 -8.20
C PRO A 77 12.90 -5.16 -8.30
N PRO A 78 14.06 -5.67 -8.74
CA PRO A 78 14.30 -7.10 -8.77
C PRO A 78 14.11 -7.67 -7.36
N ALA A 79 13.37 -8.79 -7.26
CA ALA A 79 13.05 -9.42 -5.98
C ALA A 79 14.32 -9.61 -5.13
N PRO A 80 14.28 -9.32 -3.81
CA PRO A 80 15.45 -9.46 -2.95
C PRO A 80 15.80 -10.95 -2.85
N GLY A 81 16.92 -11.36 -3.45
CA GLY A 81 17.35 -12.77 -3.42
C GLY A 81 18.29 -13.25 -4.52
N VAL A 82 18.78 -12.40 -5.42
CA VAL A 82 19.87 -12.75 -6.34
C VAL A 82 21.15 -12.01 -5.92
N GLY A 83 21.79 -12.55 -4.88
CA GLY A 83 23.15 -12.24 -4.44
C GLY A 83 23.81 -13.52 -3.98
#